data_AF-A0A813VWF5-F1
#
_entry.id   AF-A0A813VWF5-F1
#
_cell.length_a   1.000
_cell.length_b   1.000
_cell.length_c   1.000
_cell.angle_alpha   90.00
_cell.angle_beta   90.00
_cell.angle_gamma   90.00
#
_symmetry.space_group_name_H-M   'P 1'
#
loop_
_entity.id
_entity.type
_entity.pdbx_description
1 polymer ?
#
loop_
_entity_poly.entity_id
_entity_poly.type
_entity_poly.pdbx_seq_one_letter_code
_entity_poly.pdbx_strand_id
1 'polypeptide(L)'
;MKFNDLSKQIKQIYNKNEFIEINLEYLTNQLIEIKQELNNPLNIFIQQGSQSFISDISIILSKKPKWNKWKQDAITVAGGNGKGPELNQLNRPAEIFIDEKKNIFIADQDNHRIVEWKYDAKEEQIIAGGNGQGIRMDQLNCPTDMIVNQQTHSIIIADWKNRRLDNG
;
A
#
# COMPACT_ATOMS: atom_id res chain seq x y z
N MET A 1 -4.14 -12.40 -31.14
CA MET A 1 -5.08 -12.51 -32.29
C MET A 1 -6.46 -12.97 -31.84
N LYS A 2 -6.60 -14.15 -31.22
CA LYS A 2 -7.89 -14.75 -30.81
C LYS A 2 -8.81 -13.91 -29.87
N PHE A 3 -8.28 -13.07 -28.98
CA PHE A 3 -9.10 -12.29 -28.01
C PHE A 3 -9.96 -11.20 -28.65
N ASN A 4 -9.40 -10.46 -29.61
CA ASN A 4 -10.14 -9.46 -30.36
C ASN A 4 -11.23 -10.12 -31.20
N ASP A 5 -11.00 -11.36 -31.65
CA ASP A 5 -11.97 -12.14 -32.40
C ASP A 5 -13.12 -12.61 -31.51
N LEU A 6 -12.86 -13.09 -30.29
CA LEU A 6 -13.91 -13.44 -29.33
C LEU A 6 -14.73 -12.21 -28.89
N SER A 7 -14.07 -11.09 -28.59
CA SER A 7 -14.76 -9.84 -28.26
C SER A 7 -15.66 -9.35 -29.42
N LYS A 8 -15.18 -9.48 -30.67
CA LYS A 8 -15.98 -9.17 -31.87
C LYS A 8 -17.12 -10.15 -32.08
N GLN A 9 -16.91 -11.45 -31.87
CA GLN A 9 -17.95 -12.47 -31.97
C GLN A 9 -19.07 -12.25 -30.96
N ILE A 10 -18.73 -11.90 -29.71
CA ILE A 10 -19.70 -11.56 -28.67
C ILE A 10 -20.53 -10.33 -29.07
N LYS A 11 -19.88 -9.28 -29.60
CA LYS A 11 -20.57 -8.09 -30.12
C LYS A 11 -21.48 -8.40 -31.32
N GLN A 12 -21.04 -9.27 -32.22
CA GLN A 12 -21.84 -9.69 -33.39
C GLN A 12 -23.06 -10.52 -33.00
N ILE A 13 -22.93 -11.44 -32.04
CA ILE A 13 -24.04 -12.26 -31.52
C ILE A 13 -25.07 -11.36 -30.83
N TYR A 14 -24.61 -10.38 -30.05
CA TYR A 14 -25.47 -9.39 -29.40
C TYR A 14 -26.28 -8.56 -30.41
N ASN A 15 -25.61 -8.01 -31.43
CA ASN A 15 -26.27 -7.16 -32.43
C ASN A 15 -27.27 -7.91 -33.33
N LYS A 16 -27.21 -9.25 -33.37
CA LYS A 16 -28.04 -10.08 -34.27
C LYS A 16 -29.33 -10.59 -33.62
N ASN A 17 -29.41 -10.63 -32.28
CA ASN A 17 -30.51 -11.25 -31.55
C ASN A 17 -31.19 -10.24 -30.61
N GLU A 18 -32.30 -9.64 -31.04
CA GLU A 18 -33.01 -8.64 -30.23
C GLU A 18 -33.61 -9.18 -28.93
N PHE A 19 -33.84 -10.50 -28.76
CA PHE A 19 -34.27 -11.05 -27.48
C PHE A 19 -33.87 -12.53 -27.31
N ILE A 20 -33.27 -12.81 -26.14
CA ILE A 20 -33.20 -14.09 -25.39
C ILE A 20 -32.04 -15.06 -25.70
N GLU A 21 -31.36 -15.41 -24.60
CA GLU A 21 -30.33 -16.43 -24.39
C GLU A 21 -29.03 -16.29 -25.18
N ILE A 22 -28.10 -15.53 -24.59
CA ILE A 22 -26.67 -15.82 -24.71
C ILE A 22 -26.50 -17.31 -24.39
N ASN A 23 -25.97 -18.09 -25.35
CA ASN A 23 -25.63 -19.48 -25.10
C ASN A 23 -24.48 -19.53 -24.06
N LEU A 24 -24.87 -19.60 -22.79
CA LEU A 24 -23.96 -19.58 -21.64
C LEU A 24 -22.99 -20.76 -21.67
N GLU A 25 -23.38 -21.89 -22.26
CA GLU A 25 -22.54 -23.07 -22.41
C GLU A 25 -21.37 -22.81 -23.38
N TYR A 26 -21.67 -22.23 -24.55
CA TYR A 26 -20.64 -21.82 -25.51
C TYR A 26 -19.66 -20.81 -24.91
N LEU A 27 -20.18 -19.80 -24.20
CA LEU A 27 -19.35 -18.79 -23.55
C LEU A 27 -18.47 -19.40 -22.44
N THR A 28 -19.04 -20.32 -21.66
CA THR A 28 -18.33 -21.02 -20.58
C THR A 28 -17.18 -21.85 -21.13
N ASN A 29 -17.39 -22.58 -22.23
CA ASN A 29 -16.36 -23.38 -22.88
C ASN A 29 -15.21 -22.51 -23.42
N GLN A 30 -15.53 -21.38 -24.07
CA GLN A 30 -14.52 -20.41 -24.53
C GLN A 30 -13.71 -19.81 -23.38
N LEU A 31 -14.35 -19.52 -22.24
CA LEU A 31 -13.66 -19.03 -21.04
C LEU A 31 -12.74 -20.09 -20.42
N ILE A 32 -13.12 -21.37 -20.47
CA ILE A 32 -12.30 -22.48 -19.98
C ILE A 32 -11.05 -22.66 -20.85
N GLU A 33 -11.19 -22.65 -22.17
CA GLU A 33 -10.05 -22.74 -23.12
C GLU A 33 -9.05 -21.60 -22.88
N ILE A 34 -9.55 -20.37 -22.73
CA ILE A 34 -8.71 -19.19 -22.45
C ILE A 34 -8.00 -19.31 -21.09
N LYS A 35 -8.66 -19.82 -20.05
CA LYS A 35 -8.02 -20.04 -18.74
C LYS A 35 -6.86 -21.01 -18.84
N GLN A 36 -6.99 -22.05 -19.67
CA GLN A 36 -5.92 -23.03 -19.91
C GLN A 36 -4.76 -22.43 -20.72
N GLU A 37 -5.03 -21.73 -21.83
CA GLU A 37 -3.99 -21.07 -22.64
C GLU A 37 -3.20 -20.01 -21.83
N LEU A 38 -3.84 -19.35 -20.86
CA LEU A 38 -3.24 -18.29 -20.05
C LEU A 38 -2.58 -18.77 -18.74
N ASN A 39 -2.37 -20.08 -18.56
CA ASN A 39 -1.83 -20.67 -17.33
C ASN A 39 -2.61 -20.29 -16.06
N ASN A 40 -3.93 -20.42 -16.12
CA ASN A 40 -4.84 -20.31 -14.97
C ASN A 40 -4.76 -18.92 -14.27
N PRO A 41 -5.11 -17.83 -14.97
CA PRO A 41 -5.17 -16.49 -14.38
C PRO A 41 -6.15 -16.47 -13.20
N LEU A 42 -5.79 -15.72 -12.14
CA LEU A 42 -6.51 -15.73 -10.86
C LEU A 42 -7.98 -15.38 -11.00
N ASN A 43 -8.28 -14.40 -11.85
CA ASN A 43 -9.62 -13.91 -12.06
C ASN A 43 -9.82 -13.47 -13.52
N ILE A 44 -10.98 -13.84 -14.07
CA ILE A 44 -11.54 -13.30 -15.30
C ILE A 44 -12.85 -12.64 -14.91
N PHE A 45 -12.93 -11.33 -15.05
CA PHE A 45 -14.16 -10.58 -14.78
C PHE A 45 -14.70 -9.98 -16.07
N ILE A 46 -16.02 -10.04 -16.23
CA ILE A 46 -16.76 -9.36 -17.28
C ILE A 46 -17.18 -8.02 -16.69
N GLN A 47 -16.67 -6.92 -17.24
CA GLN A 47 -17.10 -5.58 -16.85
C GLN A 47 -18.09 -5.03 -17.89
N GLN A 48 -19.23 -4.53 -17.42
CA GLN A 48 -20.19 -3.77 -18.21
C GLN A 48 -19.67 -2.35 -18.42
N GLY A 49 -19.58 -1.90 -19.69
CA GLY A 49 -19.34 -0.50 -20.02
C GLY A 49 -20.44 0.42 -19.49
N SER A 50 -20.10 1.66 -19.12
CA SER A 50 -20.94 2.58 -18.36
C SER A 50 -22.08 3.26 -19.16
N GLN A 51 -22.72 2.57 -20.10
CA GLN A 51 -23.90 3.09 -20.79
C GLN A 51 -25.08 2.12 -20.66
N SER A 52 -26.29 2.68 -20.60
CA SER A 52 -27.57 2.03 -20.26
C SER A 52 -28.02 0.91 -21.21
N PHE A 53 -27.20 0.57 -22.20
CA PHE A 53 -27.30 -0.60 -23.06
C PHE A 53 -25.91 -1.24 -23.11
N ILE A 54 -25.82 -2.56 -23.00
CA ILE A 54 -24.53 -3.29 -23.00
C ILE A 54 -23.82 -3.06 -24.34
N SER A 55 -23.00 -2.01 -24.44
CA SER A 55 -22.29 -1.66 -25.68
C SER A 55 -20.89 -2.26 -25.71
N ASP A 56 -20.28 -2.49 -24.55
CA ASP A 56 -18.93 -3.01 -24.43
C ASP A 56 -18.80 -4.01 -23.27
N ILE A 57 -18.33 -5.22 -23.61
CA ILE A 57 -17.88 -6.24 -22.66
C ILE A 57 -16.35 -6.24 -22.65
N SER A 58 -15.76 -5.94 -21.49
CA SER A 58 -14.32 -5.99 -21.28
C SER A 58 -13.95 -7.19 -20.41
N ILE A 59 -12.89 -7.91 -20.80
CA ILE A 59 -12.29 -8.99 -20.02
C ILE A 59 -10.95 -8.49 -19.46
N ILE A 60 -10.84 -8.46 -18.12
CA ILE A 60 -9.60 -8.07 -17.44
C ILE A 60 -8.90 -9.32 -16.91
N LEU A 61 -7.61 -9.43 -17.22
CA LEU A 61 -6.74 -10.50 -16.72
C LEU A 61 -5.80 -9.94 -15.65
N SER A 62 -5.84 -10.53 -14.45
CA SER A 62 -4.85 -10.25 -13.41
C SER A 62 -3.92 -11.46 -13.22
N LYS A 63 -2.61 -11.23 -13.31
CA LYS A 63 -1.60 -12.21 -12.90
C LYS A 63 -1.42 -12.13 -11.38
N LYS A 64 -1.13 -13.26 -10.71
CA LYS A 64 -0.65 -13.25 -9.32
C LYS A 64 0.54 -12.27 -9.23
N PRO A 65 0.63 -11.38 -8.24
CA PRO A 65 1.95 -11.00 -7.75
C PRO A 65 2.63 -12.31 -7.35
N LYS A 66 3.80 -12.62 -7.93
CA LYS A 66 4.65 -13.65 -7.34
C LYS A 66 5.02 -13.13 -5.96
N TRP A 67 4.43 -13.73 -4.92
CA TRP A 67 4.86 -13.53 -3.55
C TRP A 67 6.27 -14.13 -3.45
N ASN A 68 7.28 -13.32 -3.77
CA ASN A 68 8.65 -13.72 -3.54
C ASN A 68 8.76 -13.98 -2.03
N LYS A 69 9.24 -15.18 -1.67
CA LYS A 69 9.66 -15.48 -0.30
C LYS A 69 10.55 -14.32 0.17
N TRP A 70 10.33 -13.83 1.40
CA TRP A 70 11.07 -12.70 1.97
C TRP A 70 12.57 -12.83 1.66
N LYS A 71 13.13 -11.84 0.99
CA LYS A 71 14.56 -11.79 0.72
C LYS A 71 15.27 -11.67 2.07
N GLN A 72 16.13 -12.62 2.42
CA GLN A 72 16.79 -12.69 3.73
C GLN A 72 18.09 -11.86 3.79
N ASP A 73 18.23 -10.86 2.93
CA ASP A 73 19.40 -9.97 2.83
C ASP A 73 19.09 -8.57 3.41
N ALA A 74 18.47 -8.55 4.58
CA ALA A 74 18.13 -7.30 5.26
C ALA A 74 19.37 -6.41 5.43
N ILE A 75 19.20 -5.12 5.14
CA ILE A 75 20.19 -4.07 5.38
C ILE A 75 19.68 -3.13 6.46
N THR A 76 20.59 -2.51 7.22
CA THR A 76 20.22 -1.43 8.14
C THR A 76 19.87 -0.18 7.33
N VAL A 77 18.65 0.33 7.53
CA VAL A 77 18.11 1.50 6.82
C VAL A 77 18.03 2.75 7.69
N ALA A 78 17.96 2.56 9.01
CA ALA A 78 17.93 3.59 10.03
C ALA A 78 18.60 3.08 11.32
N GLY A 79 19.28 3.96 12.04
CA GLY A 79 20.05 3.63 13.24
C GLY A 79 21.32 2.81 12.93
N GLY A 80 21.63 1.86 13.81
CA GLY A 80 22.83 1.00 13.69
C GLY A 80 24.10 1.56 14.32
N ASN A 81 24.10 2.81 14.80
CA ASN A 81 25.25 3.47 15.42
C ASN A 81 25.26 3.40 16.95
N GLY A 82 24.60 2.38 17.51
CA GLY A 82 24.38 2.24 18.95
C GLY A 82 23.21 3.07 19.47
N LYS A 83 22.96 2.97 20.78
CA LYS A 83 21.95 3.78 21.48
C LYS A 83 22.53 5.12 21.87
N GLY A 84 21.76 6.19 21.70
CA GLY A 84 22.12 7.53 22.14
C GLY A 84 21.26 8.61 21.51
N PRO A 85 21.51 9.88 21.86
CA PRO A 85 20.66 11.01 21.47
C PRO A 85 21.00 11.57 20.08
N GLU A 86 22.09 11.14 19.45
CA GLU A 86 22.46 11.62 18.13
C GLU A 86 21.42 11.23 17.08
N LEU A 87 21.30 12.02 16.00
CA LEU A 87 20.29 11.82 14.96
C LEU A 87 20.41 10.46 14.25
N ASN A 88 21.63 9.95 14.14
CA ASN A 88 21.93 8.65 13.54
C ASN A 88 21.87 7.47 14.54
N GLN A 89 21.45 7.72 15.78
CA GLN A 89 21.29 6.74 16.85
C GLN A 89 19.81 6.62 17.24
N LEU A 90 19.41 5.40 17.62
CA LEU A 90 18.04 5.10 18.09
C LEU A 90 18.12 4.40 19.44
N ASN A 91 17.13 4.64 20.30
CA ASN A 91 17.04 4.07 21.63
C ASN A 91 15.64 3.51 21.87
N ARG A 92 15.52 2.17 21.77
CA ARG A 92 14.26 1.43 21.82
C ARG A 92 13.20 1.97 20.85
N PRO A 93 13.46 1.98 19.53
CA PRO A 93 12.44 2.39 18.57
C PRO A 93 11.21 1.47 18.69
N ALA A 94 10.02 2.05 18.77
CA ALA A 94 8.78 1.32 19.06
C ALA A 94 7.94 1.02 17.80
N GLU A 95 7.72 2.04 16.97
CA GLU A 95 6.88 1.96 15.76
C GLU A 95 7.56 2.65 14.57
N ILE A 96 7.19 2.23 13.36
CA ILE A 96 7.64 2.83 12.11
C ILE A 96 6.47 3.14 11.17
N PHE A 97 6.53 4.28 10.49
CA PHE A 97 5.64 4.60 9.38
C PHE A 97 6.48 4.94 8.13
N ILE A 98 6.01 4.53 6.96
CA ILE A 98 6.70 4.80 5.69
C ILE A 98 5.73 5.54 4.75
N ASP A 99 6.14 6.70 4.25
CA ASP A 99 5.35 7.46 3.27
C ASP A 99 5.60 7.01 1.82
N GLU A 100 4.84 7.58 0.87
CA GLU A 100 4.99 7.26 -0.56
C GLU A 100 6.36 7.64 -1.15
N LYS A 101 7.08 8.56 -0.49
CA LYS A 101 8.44 8.98 -0.85
C LYS A 101 9.52 8.12 -0.18
N LYS A 102 9.12 7.10 0.59
CA LYS A 102 9.98 6.22 1.40
C LYS A 102 10.71 6.94 2.53
N ASN A 103 10.18 8.05 3.02
CA ASN A 103 10.63 8.60 4.30
C ASN A 103 10.14 7.67 5.41
N ILE A 104 11.02 7.36 6.36
CA ILE A 104 10.76 6.48 7.48
C ILE A 104 10.61 7.32 8.73
N PHE A 105 9.43 7.30 9.32
CA PHE A 105 9.11 7.98 10.56
C PHE A 105 9.23 6.97 11.70
N ILE A 106 9.96 7.31 12.75
CA ILE A 106 10.33 6.37 13.81
C ILE A 106 9.97 6.97 15.17
N ALA A 107 9.20 6.22 15.96
CA ALA A 107 8.97 6.54 17.37
C ALA A 107 10.19 6.11 18.18
N ASP A 108 11.12 7.04 18.41
CA ASP A 108 12.38 6.79 19.13
C ASP A 108 12.12 6.91 20.65
N GLN A 109 11.50 5.86 21.20
CA GLN A 109 10.78 5.86 22.47
C GLN A 109 11.62 6.41 23.64
N ASP A 110 12.78 5.82 23.90
CA ASP A 110 13.60 6.18 25.06
C ASP A 110 14.44 7.45 24.84
N ASN A 111 14.41 8.01 23.62
CA ASN A 111 14.92 9.35 23.32
C ASN A 111 13.80 10.41 23.31
N HIS A 112 12.54 10.01 23.56
CA HIS A 112 11.39 10.90 23.68
C HIS A 112 11.19 11.83 22.48
N ARG A 113 11.30 11.27 21.27
CA ARG A 113 11.21 12.03 20.01
C ARG A 113 10.62 11.19 18.89
N ILE A 114 10.15 11.87 17.85
CA ILE A 114 9.86 11.29 16.55
C ILE A 114 10.93 11.75 15.56
N VAL A 115 11.56 10.80 14.86
CA VAL A 115 12.59 11.08 13.86
C VAL A 115 12.07 10.70 12.48
N GLU A 116 12.25 11.58 11.49
CA GLU A 116 12.10 11.26 10.08
C GLU A 116 13.48 10.92 9.50
N TRP A 117 13.56 9.80 8.78
CA TRP A 117 14.75 9.30 8.11
C TRP A 117 14.47 9.15 6.62
N LYS A 118 15.15 9.96 5.80
CA LYS A 118 15.02 9.88 4.34
C LYS A 118 15.85 8.72 3.81
N TYR A 119 15.19 7.66 3.35
CA TYR A 119 15.85 6.43 2.91
C TYR A 119 16.94 6.66 1.86
N ASP A 120 16.68 7.52 0.86
CA ASP A 120 17.61 7.76 -0.25
C ASP A 120 18.66 8.86 0.03
N ALA A 121 18.40 9.76 0.97
CA ALA A 121 19.26 10.92 1.24
C ALA A 121 20.17 10.74 2.47
N LYS A 122 19.89 9.75 3.34
CA LYS A 122 20.55 9.62 4.66
C LYS A 122 20.52 10.93 5.44
N GLU A 123 19.41 11.64 5.34
CA GLU A 123 19.12 12.83 6.12
C GLU A 123 18.13 12.45 7.21
N GLU A 124 18.46 12.80 8.45
CA GLU A 124 17.61 12.60 9.61
C GLU A 124 17.21 13.93 10.22
N GLN A 125 15.94 14.03 10.66
CA GLN A 125 15.48 15.21 11.40
C GLN A 125 14.49 14.82 12.49
N ILE A 126 14.50 15.59 13.59
CA ILE A 126 13.48 15.50 14.63
C ILE A 126 12.27 16.29 14.14
N ILE A 127 11.12 15.63 14.08
CA ILE A 127 9.86 16.28 13.65
C ILE A 127 8.92 16.55 14.83
N ALA A 128 9.10 15.86 15.96
CA ALA A 128 8.38 16.12 17.20
C ALA A 128 9.19 15.65 18.41
N GLY A 129 9.02 16.33 19.55
CA GLY A 129 9.77 16.06 20.77
C GLY A 129 11.25 16.43 20.63
N GLY A 130 12.14 15.67 21.30
CA GLY A 130 13.59 15.92 21.27
C GLY A 130 14.07 17.04 22.19
N ASN A 131 13.16 17.81 22.81
CA ASN A 131 13.48 18.85 23.81
C ASN A 131 13.46 18.32 25.25
N GLY A 132 13.86 17.06 25.42
CA GLY A 132 13.78 16.32 26.67
C GLY A 132 12.39 15.73 26.96
N GLN A 133 12.36 14.85 27.96
CA GLN A 133 11.13 14.22 28.44
C GLN A 133 10.27 15.24 29.20
N GLY A 134 8.98 15.33 28.88
CA GLY A 134 8.07 16.18 29.65
C GLY A 134 6.70 16.35 29.00
N ILE A 135 5.87 17.23 29.59
CA ILE A 135 4.46 17.44 29.20
C ILE A 135 4.25 18.72 28.37
N ARG A 136 5.32 19.46 28.07
CA ARG A 136 5.23 20.68 27.25
C ARG A 136 4.86 20.32 25.82
N MET A 137 4.47 21.33 25.05
CA MET A 137 3.98 21.14 23.67
C MET A 137 5.10 20.71 22.70
N ASP A 138 6.35 20.98 23.07
CA ASP A 138 7.57 20.62 22.34
C ASP A 138 8.30 19.39 22.93
N GLN A 139 7.67 18.71 23.89
CA GLN A 139 8.22 17.55 24.61
C GLN A 139 7.30 16.35 24.46
N LEU A 140 7.89 15.16 24.43
CA LEU A 140 7.19 13.88 24.47
C LEU A 140 7.69 13.05 25.66
N ASN A 141 7.01 11.95 25.95
CA ASN A 141 7.38 11.04 27.01
C ASN A 141 7.12 9.58 26.62
N CYS A 142 8.14 8.99 25.99
CA CYS A 142 8.12 7.61 25.50
C CYS A 142 7.02 7.40 24.47
N PRO A 143 7.05 8.15 23.34
CA PRO A 143 6.09 7.93 22.28
C PRO A 143 6.19 6.48 21.78
N THR A 144 5.05 5.82 21.60
CA THR A 144 5.02 4.40 21.22
C THR A 144 4.52 4.16 19.81
N ASP A 145 3.68 5.04 19.30
CA ASP A 145 2.96 4.87 18.05
C ASP A 145 2.70 6.24 17.42
N MET A 146 2.52 6.28 16.10
CA MET A 146 2.11 7.47 15.37
C MET A 146 1.29 7.11 14.13
N ILE A 147 0.38 8.00 13.77
CA ILE A 147 -0.26 8.00 12.45
C ILE A 147 0.12 9.27 11.71
N VAL A 148 0.37 9.14 10.41
CA VAL A 148 0.79 10.25 9.55
C VAL A 148 -0.27 10.46 8.49
N ASN A 149 -0.77 11.69 8.38
CA ASN A 149 -1.57 12.10 7.23
C ASN A 149 -0.62 12.41 6.07
N GLN A 150 -0.59 11.56 5.05
CA GLN A 150 0.34 11.69 3.92
C GLN A 150 0.07 12.93 3.04
N GLN A 151 -1.14 13.50 3.06
CA GLN A 151 -1.49 14.68 2.25
C GLN A 151 -1.00 15.97 2.91
N THR A 152 -1.14 16.06 4.23
CA THR A 152 -0.80 17.27 5.00
C THR A 152 0.54 17.17 5.71
N HIS A 153 1.13 15.97 5.78
CA HIS A 153 2.29 15.62 6.60
C HIS A 153 2.11 15.89 8.11
N SER A 154 0.87 16.06 8.59
CA SER A 154 0.59 16.17 10.03
C SER A 154 0.62 14.80 10.70
N ILE A 155 1.07 14.74 11.96
CA ILE A 155 1.19 13.49 12.70
C ILE A 155 0.36 13.51 13.99
N ILE A 156 -0.24 12.37 14.34
CA ILE A 156 -0.81 12.15 15.68
C ILE A 156 0.04 11.10 16.38
N ILE A 157 0.53 11.44 17.57
CA ILE A 157 1.49 10.65 18.33
C ILE A 157 0.83 10.11 19.58
N ALA A 158 1.00 8.81 19.84
CA ALA A 158 0.66 8.21 21.12
C ALA A 158 1.78 8.50 22.15
N ASP A 159 1.61 9.58 22.91
CA ASP A 159 2.54 9.98 23.97
C ASP A 159 2.27 9.19 25.26
N TRP A 160 2.76 7.94 25.25
CA TRP A 160 2.33 6.86 26.15
C TRP A 160 2.42 7.22 27.63
N LYS A 161 3.56 7.73 28.11
CA LYS A 161 3.71 8.02 29.55
C LYS A 161 3.05 9.34 29.96
N ASN A 162 2.83 10.26 29.03
CA ASN A 162 2.01 11.43 29.29
C ASN A 162 0.51 11.14 29.23
N ARG A 163 0.11 9.94 28.76
CA ARG A 163 -1.28 9.49 28.66
C ARG A 163 -2.13 10.42 27.81
N ARG A 164 -1.55 10.90 26.70
CA ARG A 164 -2.22 11.81 25.76
C ARG A 164 -1.92 11.41 24.32
N LEU A 165 -2.69 11.99 23.41
CA LEU A 165 -2.37 12.05 22.00
C LEU A 165 -1.88 13.46 21.69
N ASP A 166 -0.73 13.57 21.06
CA ASP A 166 -0.19 14.86 20.62
C ASP A 166 -0.36 15.01 19.11
N ASN A 167 -0.69 16.22 18.68
CA ASN A 167 -0.67 16.59 17.27
C ASN A 167 0.66 17.31 16.99
N GLY A 168 1.48 16.73 16.12
CA GLY A 168 2.79 17.23 15.71
C GLY A 168 2.76 17.88 14.34
#